data_AF-A0A6P8K7N8-F1
#
_entry.id   AF-A0A6P8K7N8-F1
#
_cell.length_a   1.000
_cell.length_b   1.000
_cell.length_c   1.000
_cell.angle_alpha   90.00
_cell.angle_beta   90.00
_cell.angle_gamma   90.00
#
_symmetry.space_group_name_H-M   'P 1'
#
loop_
_entity.id
_entity.type
_entity.pdbx_description
1 polymer ?
#
loop_
_entity_poly.entity_id
_entity_poly.type
_entity_poly.pdbx_seq_one_letter_code
_entity_poly.pdbx_strand_id
1 'polypeptide(L)'
;MSRILMSQLTHPQRVRLLYKTILRLHRGLPAELRALGDNYVRDEFRRHLKCNPMEAQLFMTEWARYASTITQQLGIRGKPKGELGEEIDPKTVEMLKDDQVVQLYELMLAAKGVEDAQGK
;
A
#
# COMPACT_ATOMS: atom_id res chain seq x y z
N MET A 1 -8.59 17.99 2.97
CA MET A 1 -9.69 18.25 2.01
C MET A 1 -11.01 18.03 2.73
N SER A 2 -12.00 18.90 2.53
CA SER A 2 -13.27 18.84 3.28
C SER A 2 -14.06 17.56 2.99
N ARG A 3 -14.60 16.94 4.05
CA ARG A 3 -15.45 15.73 3.99
C ARG A 3 -16.71 15.96 3.13
N ILE A 4 -17.16 17.21 3.05
CA ILE A 4 -18.33 17.67 2.26
C ILE A 4 -18.04 17.64 0.76
N LEU A 5 -16.82 17.91 0.32
CA LEU A 5 -16.47 17.91 -1.10
C LEU A 5 -16.39 16.47 -1.64
N MET A 6 -15.99 15.51 -0.79
CA MET A 6 -15.89 14.09 -1.14
C MET A 6 -17.26 13.43 -1.34
N SER A 7 -18.30 13.84 -0.59
CA SER A 7 -19.64 13.25 -0.69
C SER A 7 -20.39 13.64 -1.95
N GLN A 8 -19.98 14.73 -2.62
CA GLN A 8 -20.56 15.19 -3.88
C GLN A 8 -20.00 14.46 -5.11
N LEU A 9 -18.93 13.68 -4.96
CA LEU A 9 -18.27 12.99 -6.07
C LEU A 9 -18.92 11.63 -6.37
N THR A 10 -19.10 11.35 -7.67
CA THR A 10 -19.48 10.02 -8.12
C THR A 10 -18.42 8.98 -7.72
N HIS A 11 -18.81 7.71 -7.59
CA HIS A 11 -17.86 6.66 -7.23
C HIS A 11 -16.62 6.62 -8.16
N PRO A 12 -16.75 6.65 -9.50
CA PRO A 12 -15.59 6.71 -10.39
C PRO A 12 -14.70 7.94 -10.20
N GLN A 13 -15.28 9.10 -9.83
CA GLN A 13 -14.50 10.30 -9.51
C GLN A 13 -13.68 10.11 -8.22
N ARG A 14 -14.28 9.51 -7.18
CA ARG A 14 -13.59 9.18 -5.92
C ARG A 14 -12.45 8.19 -6.16
N VAL A 15 -12.69 7.13 -6.93
CA VAL A 15 -11.65 6.14 -7.31
C VAL A 15 -10.49 6.83 -8.03
N ARG A 16 -10.76 7.63 -9.06
CA ARG A 16 -9.71 8.35 -9.81
C ARG A 16 -8.94 9.33 -8.94
N LEU A 17 -9.61 10.00 -8.01
CA LEU A 17 -8.97 10.93 -7.07
C LEU A 17 -8.02 10.17 -6.13
N LEU A 18 -8.45 9.06 -5.55
CA LEU A 18 -7.62 8.23 -4.67
C LEU A 18 -6.39 7.70 -5.42
N TYR A 19 -6.60 7.08 -6.60
CA TYR A 19 -5.53 6.59 -7.46
C TYR A 19 -4.47 7.66 -7.77
N LYS A 20 -4.89 8.85 -8.22
CA LYS A 20 -3.98 9.97 -8.50
C LYS A 20 -3.30 10.51 -7.25
N THR A 21 -3.96 10.45 -6.10
CA THR A 21 -3.40 10.90 -4.81
C THR A 21 -2.26 9.99 -4.39
N ILE A 22 -2.47 8.67 -4.45
CA ILE A 22 -1.44 7.66 -4.12
C ILE A 22 -0.21 7.83 -5.03
N LEU A 23 -0.40 7.89 -6.35
CA LEU A 23 0.73 8.10 -7.28
C LEU A 23 1.46 9.43 -7.08
N ARG A 24 0.79 10.45 -6.53
CA ARG A 24 1.45 11.70 -6.16
C ARG A 24 2.28 11.53 -4.89
N LEU A 25 1.75 10.83 -3.89
CA LEU A 25 2.47 10.53 -2.65
C LEU A 25 3.72 9.68 -2.91
N HIS A 26 3.62 8.69 -3.81
CA HIS A 26 4.76 7.85 -4.20
C HIS A 26 5.96 8.62 -4.74
N ARG A 27 5.78 9.84 -5.27
CA ARG A 27 6.88 10.71 -5.70
C ARG A 27 7.80 11.12 -4.56
N GLY A 28 7.33 11.01 -3.32
CA GLY A 28 8.11 11.25 -2.11
C GLY A 28 8.84 10.03 -1.57
N LEU A 29 8.63 8.85 -2.15
CA LEU A 29 9.30 7.62 -1.74
C LEU A 29 10.68 7.47 -2.42
N PRO A 30 11.60 6.67 -1.85
CA PRO A 30 12.80 6.18 -2.53
C PRO A 30 12.48 5.60 -3.91
N ALA A 31 13.44 5.69 -4.84
CA ALA A 31 13.20 5.39 -6.26
C ALA A 31 12.70 3.94 -6.48
N GLU A 32 13.28 3.00 -5.75
CA GLU A 32 12.99 1.57 -5.81
C GLU A 32 11.59 1.29 -5.27
N LEU A 33 11.26 1.84 -4.09
CA LEU A 33 9.93 1.71 -3.48
C LEU A 33 8.85 2.37 -4.33
N ARG A 34 9.15 3.52 -4.94
CA ARG A 34 8.25 4.18 -5.88
C ARG A 34 7.98 3.31 -7.10
N ALA A 35 9.03 2.75 -7.73
CA ALA A 35 8.87 1.93 -8.93
C ALA A 35 8.01 0.69 -8.65
N LEU A 36 8.29 0.00 -7.54
CA LEU A 36 7.50 -1.13 -7.07
C LEU A 36 6.05 -0.72 -6.78
N GLY A 37 5.85 0.32 -5.98
CA GLY A 37 4.53 0.79 -5.57
C GLY A 37 3.68 1.30 -6.74
N ASP A 38 4.25 2.06 -7.68
CA ASP A 38 3.52 2.59 -8.84
C ASP A 38 3.01 1.47 -9.74
N ASN A 39 3.76 0.37 -9.89
CA ASN A 39 3.33 -0.80 -10.64
C ASN A 39 2.23 -1.54 -9.88
N TYR A 40 2.41 -1.78 -8.58
CA TYR A 40 1.43 -2.48 -7.76
C TYR A 40 0.08 -1.75 -7.68
N VAL A 41 0.09 -0.42 -7.48
CA VAL A 41 -1.12 0.42 -7.49
C VAL A 41 -1.86 0.30 -8.83
N ARG A 42 -1.13 0.32 -9.95
CA ARG A 42 -1.73 0.18 -11.28
C ARG A 42 -2.44 -1.15 -11.44
N ASP A 43 -1.80 -2.23 -11.02
CA ASP A 43 -2.33 -3.58 -11.18
C ASP A 43 -3.53 -3.82 -10.26
N GLU A 44 -3.46 -3.39 -9.00
CA GLU A 44 -4.54 -3.62 -8.03
C GLU A 44 -5.80 -2.82 -8.36
N PHE A 45 -5.68 -1.54 -8.75
CA PHE A 45 -6.84 -0.77 -9.22
C PHE A 45 -7.44 -1.36 -10.49
N ARG A 46 -6.62 -1.94 -11.38
CA ARG A 46 -7.10 -2.62 -12.58
C ARG A 46 -7.85 -3.91 -12.25
N ARG A 47 -7.34 -4.72 -11.32
CA ARG A 47 -7.97 -5.96 -10.85
C ARG A 47 -9.33 -5.69 -10.20
N HIS A 48 -9.48 -4.55 -9.53
CA HIS A 48 -10.72 -4.16 -8.84
C HIS A 48 -11.74 -3.41 -9.72
N LEU A 49 -11.52 -3.27 -11.04
CA LEU A 49 -12.47 -2.57 -11.92
C LEU A 49 -13.87 -3.19 -11.98
N LYS A 50 -13.98 -4.51 -11.72
CA LYS A 50 -15.22 -5.27 -11.83
C LYS A 50 -15.63 -5.94 -10.51
N CYS A 51 -15.07 -5.49 -9.39
CA CYS A 51 -15.44 -6.03 -8.08
C CYS A 51 -16.88 -5.65 -7.70
N ASN A 52 -17.48 -6.42 -6.79
CA ASN A 52 -18.83 -6.13 -6.32
C ASN A 52 -18.84 -4.87 -5.41
N PRO A 53 -20.00 -4.26 -5.12
CA PRO A 53 -20.06 -3.03 -4.33
C PRO A 53 -19.45 -3.12 -2.93
N MET A 54 -19.53 -4.29 -2.28
CA MET A 54 -18.95 -4.52 -0.95
C MET A 54 -17.42 -4.53 -1.02
N GLU A 55 -16.87 -5.30 -1.96
CA GLU A 55 -15.43 -5.34 -2.25
C GLU A 55 -14.91 -3.94 -2.63
N ALA A 56 -15.64 -3.21 -3.47
CA ALA A 56 -15.28 -1.85 -3.86
C ALA A 56 -15.21 -0.90 -2.66
N GLN A 57 -16.17 -1.01 -1.73
CA GLN A 57 -16.19 -0.18 -0.53
C GLN A 57 -15.03 -0.52 0.41
N LEU A 58 -14.75 -1.81 0.63
CA LEU A 58 -13.62 -2.26 1.43
C LEU A 58 -12.29 -1.81 0.80
N PHE A 59 -12.11 -2.05 -0.50
CA PHE A 59 -10.96 -1.62 -1.27
C PHE A 59 -10.72 -0.12 -1.12
N MET A 60 -11.73 0.71 -1.37
CA MET A 60 -11.60 2.16 -1.24
C MET A 60 -11.25 2.61 0.18
N THR A 61 -11.72 1.88 1.20
CA THR A 61 -11.43 2.17 2.61
C THR A 61 -9.97 1.88 2.95
N GLU A 62 -9.49 0.69 2.62
CA GLU A 62 -8.11 0.28 2.91
C GLU A 62 -7.09 1.09 2.09
N TRP A 63 -7.38 1.39 0.83
CA TRP A 63 -6.48 2.22 0.01
C TRP A 63 -6.47 3.70 0.45
N ALA A 64 -7.56 4.21 1.01
CA ALA A 64 -7.58 5.53 1.65
C ALA A 64 -6.80 5.55 2.96
N ARG A 65 -6.84 4.45 3.74
CA ARG A 65 -5.98 4.26 4.92
C ARG A 65 -4.51 4.23 4.52
N TYR A 66 -4.14 3.43 3.52
CA TYR A 66 -2.78 3.40 2.97
C TYR A 66 -2.28 4.78 2.56
N ALA A 67 -3.08 5.55 1.79
CA ALA A 67 -2.73 6.91 1.42
C ALA A 67 -2.53 7.83 2.64
N SER A 68 -3.30 7.62 3.72
CA SER A 68 -3.18 8.36 4.97
C SER A 68 -1.88 8.01 5.70
N THR A 69 -1.52 6.72 5.79
CA THR A 69 -0.25 6.24 6.35
C THR A 69 0.94 6.85 5.61
N ILE A 70 0.99 6.75 4.27
CA ILE A 70 2.07 7.35 3.48
C ILE A 70 2.13 8.87 3.69
N THR A 71 0.98 9.54 3.76
CA THR A 71 0.96 11.00 4.03
C THR A 71 1.59 11.35 5.38
N GLN A 72 1.37 10.55 6.43
CA GLN A 72 1.97 10.78 7.75
C GLN A 72 3.47 10.52 7.77
N GLN A 73 3.92 9.52 7.01
CA GLN A 73 5.34 9.15 6.88
C GLN A 73 6.12 10.10 5.98
N LEU A 74 5.44 10.88 5.13
CA LEU A 74 6.05 11.95 4.35
C LEU A 74 6.06 13.25 5.16
N GLY A 75 7.23 13.89 5.27
CA GLY A 75 7.39 15.22 5.82
C GLY A 75 6.86 16.33 4.91
N ILE A 76 6.91 17.58 5.39
CA ILE A 76 6.35 18.79 4.74
C ILE A 76 6.85 18.98 3.29
N ARG A 77 8.06 18.51 2.97
CA ARG A 77 8.66 18.61 1.63
C ARG A 77 8.36 17.40 0.72
N GLY A 78 7.48 16.50 1.14
CA GLY A 78 7.21 15.24 0.44
C GLY A 78 8.42 14.32 0.42
N LYS A 79 9.24 14.33 1.47
CA LYS A 79 10.35 13.38 1.68
C LYS A 79 10.04 12.54 2.92
N PRO A 80 10.53 11.29 3.02
CA PRO A 80 10.27 10.45 4.20
C PRO A 80 10.77 11.13 5.47
N LYS A 81 9.94 11.10 6.52
CA LYS A 81 10.25 11.62 7.85
C LYS A 81 10.57 10.44 8.77
N GLY A 82 11.72 9.81 8.53
CA GLY A 82 12.17 8.62 9.25
C GLY A 82 11.92 7.34 8.47
N GLU A 83 11.60 6.27 9.20
CA GLU A 83 11.32 4.95 8.63
C GLU A 83 9.99 4.93 7.87
N LEU A 84 9.96 4.13 6.80
CA LEU A 84 8.77 3.91 5.98
C LEU A 84 8.17 2.56 6.34
N GLY A 85 6.84 2.48 6.38
CA GLY A 85 6.11 1.29 6.79
C GLY A 85 5.63 1.35 8.24
N GLU A 86 4.81 0.38 8.61
CA GLU A 86 4.27 0.19 9.95
C GLU A 86 4.55 -1.25 10.36
N GLU A 87 4.65 -1.50 11.67
CA GLU A 87 4.72 -2.88 12.17
C GLU A 87 3.45 -3.63 11.79
N ILE A 88 3.62 -4.87 11.32
CA ILE A 88 2.48 -5.74 11.00
C ILE A 88 1.79 -6.15 12.30
N ASP A 89 0.46 -5.98 12.36
CA ASP A 89 -0.33 -6.47 13.49
C ASP A 89 -0.15 -8.00 13.60
N PRO A 90 0.25 -8.54 14.77
CA PRO A 90 0.37 -9.98 14.97
C PRO A 90 -0.86 -10.77 14.54
N LYS A 91 -2.06 -10.22 14.71
CA LYS A 91 -3.31 -10.85 14.26
C LYS A 91 -3.39 -10.99 12.74
N THR A 92 -2.78 -10.07 12.00
CA THR A 92 -2.70 -10.15 10.54
C THR A 92 -1.78 -11.29 10.11
N VAL A 93 -0.69 -11.52 10.86
CA VAL A 93 0.23 -12.64 10.61
C VAL A 93 -0.47 -13.98 10.86
N GLU A 94 -1.30 -14.07 11.90
CA GLU A 94 -2.11 -15.28 12.19
C GLU A 94 -3.14 -15.60 11.08
N MET A 95 -3.53 -14.62 10.26
CA MET A 95 -4.45 -14.81 9.13
C MET A 95 -3.77 -15.28 7.84
N LEU A 96 -2.43 -15.31 7.81
CA LEU A 96 -1.68 -15.79 6.64
C LEU A 96 -1.76 -17.31 6.55
N LYS A 97 -1.80 -17.81 5.31
CA LYS A 97 -1.63 -19.24 5.04
C LYS A 97 -0.17 -19.65 5.30
N ASP A 98 0.05 -20.94 5.56
CA ASP A 98 1.38 -21.50 5.84
C ASP A 98 2.43 -21.10 4.78
N ASP A 99 2.07 -21.16 3.49
CA ASP A 99 2.95 -20.76 2.38
C ASP A 99 3.27 -19.26 2.37
N GLN A 100 2.31 -18.43 2.75
CA GLN A 100 2.50 -16.98 2.87
C GLN A 100 3.37 -16.61 4.07
N VAL A 101 3.27 -17.35 5.17
CA VAL A 101 4.15 -17.18 6.34
C VAL A 101 5.60 -17.50 5.97
N VAL A 102 5.82 -18.60 5.24
CA VAL A 102 7.15 -18.97 4.75
C VAL A 102 7.71 -17.87 3.83
N GLN A 103 6.94 -17.39 2.85
CA GLN A 103 7.36 -16.31 1.96
C GLN A 103 7.71 -15.02 2.71
N LEU A 104 6.91 -14.66 3.73
CA LEU A 104 7.19 -13.48 4.55
C LEU A 104 8.48 -13.64 5.36
N TYR A 105 8.75 -14.84 5.86
CA TYR A 105 9.99 -15.16 6.58
C TYR A 105 11.21 -15.13 5.66
N GLU A 106 11.13 -15.73 4.47
CA GLU A 106 12.19 -15.67 3.44
C GLU A 106 12.49 -14.22 3.04
N LEU A 107 11.45 -13.41 2.86
CA LEU A 107 11.60 -11.97 2.59
C LEU A 107 12.33 -11.25 3.73
N MET A 108 12.01 -11.57 4.99
CA MET A 108 12.69 -10.99 6.16
C MET A 108 14.19 -11.37 6.18
N LEU A 109 14.53 -12.62 5.91
CA LEU A 109 15.92 -13.09 5.85
C LEU A 109 16.70 -12.37 4.75
N ALA A 110 16.14 -12.33 3.54
CA ALA A 110 16.73 -11.62 2.40
C ALA A 110 16.94 -10.13 2.70
N ALA A 111 15.96 -9.46 3.31
CA ALA A 111 16.06 -8.05 3.69
C ALA A 111 17.13 -7.79 4.76
N LYS A 112 17.40 -8.75 5.66
CA LYS A 112 18.46 -8.68 6.68
C LYS A 112 19.84 -9.07 6.13
N GLY A 113 19.94 -9.49 4.87
CA GLY A 113 21.17 -10.01 4.29
C GLY A 113 21.63 -11.32 4.92
N VAL A 114 20.71 -12.08 5.53
CA VAL A 114 20.98 -13.41 6.07
C VAL A 114 20.75 -14.39 4.92
N GLU A 115 21.82 -14.69 4.17
CA GLU A 115 21.78 -15.77 3.20
C GLU A 115 21.63 -17.10 3.94
N ASP A 116 20.67 -17.93 3.52
CA ASP A 116 20.60 -19.30 3.98
C ASP A 116 21.90 -20.00 3.62
N ALA A 117 22.68 -20.36 4.64
CA ALA A 117 23.90 -21.16 4.52
C ALA A 117 23.63 -22.61 4.08
N GLN A 118 22.49 -22.89 3.44
CA GLN A 118 22.00 -24.21 3.07
C GLN A 118 21.60 -24.22 1.59
N GLY A 119 22.60 -24.34 0.71
CA GLY A 119 22.35 -24.43 -0.73
C GLY A 119 23.60 -24.43 -1.61
N LYS A 120 24.57 -25.31 -1.31
CA LYS A 120 25.50 -25.87 -2.29
C LYS A 120 25.19 -27.34 -2.47
#